data_AF-A0A538DFT9-F1
#
_entry.id   AF-A0A538DFT9-F1
#
_cell.length_a   1.000
_cell.length_b   1.000
_cell.length_c   1.000
_cell.angle_alpha   90.00
_cell.angle_beta   90.00
_cell.angle_gamma   90.00
#
_symmetry.space_group_name_H-M   'P 1'
#
loop_
_entity.id
_entity.type
_entity.pdbx_description
1 polymer ?
#
loop_
_entity_poly.entity_id
_entity_poly.type
_entity_poly.pdbx_seq_one_letter_code
_entity_poly.pdbx_strand_id
1 'polypeptide(L)'
;MISSRDNEKLKLVRKLHDRRWRDKLGLFVAEGEDLVDAARAAGIEPVELLVAGESVEPALLAEVSTLGHPPRVVGVFRRDDLPQESRPDAGLALWRLSDPGNVGTLIRSADALGPAFVALSDGSADPTSPKALRSSMGALFRVPLVGFDDAPGRRVALVVHGGVPLSELELSGPVTFVLGAEREGLPDEVLSDCDERATIPLAPNAESLNVAAAGAIALYELSRRRKG
;
A
#
# COMPACT_ATOMS: atom_id res chain seq x y z
N MET A 1 28.12 8.88 -16.66
CA MET A 1 26.94 9.45 -17.33
C MET A 1 26.45 8.47 -18.40
N ILE A 2 25.19 8.07 -18.33
CA ILE A 2 24.53 7.14 -19.26
C ILE A 2 23.92 7.98 -20.40
N SER A 3 24.34 7.67 -21.63
CA SER A 3 23.93 8.34 -22.87
C SER A 3 23.32 7.39 -23.91
N SER A 4 23.05 6.13 -23.54
CA SER A 4 22.46 5.12 -24.43
C SER A 4 21.17 4.54 -23.87
N ARG A 5 20.16 4.48 -24.75
CA ARG A 5 18.84 3.85 -24.49
C ARG A 5 18.95 2.37 -24.11
N ASP A 6 20.01 1.72 -24.56
CA ASP A 6 20.25 0.29 -24.37
C ASP A 6 21.05 -0.03 -23.09
N ASN A 7 21.31 0.97 -22.25
CA ASN A 7 21.96 0.76 -20.97
C ASN A 7 21.15 -0.21 -20.08
N GLU A 8 21.83 -1.16 -19.45
CA GLU A 8 21.19 -2.19 -18.62
C GLU A 8 20.42 -1.63 -17.42
N LYS A 9 20.85 -0.50 -16.84
CA LYS A 9 20.12 0.15 -15.73
C LYS A 9 18.79 0.74 -16.21
N LEU A 10 18.76 1.36 -17.39
CA LEU A 10 17.52 1.87 -17.98
C LEU A 10 16.59 0.73 -18.41
N LYS A 11 17.13 -0.36 -18.95
CA LYS A 11 16.35 -1.58 -19.23
C LYS A 11 15.77 -2.19 -17.95
N LEU A 12 16.52 -2.19 -16.85
CA LEU A 12 16.03 -2.65 -15.55
C LEU A 12 14.84 -1.80 -15.07
N VAL A 13 14.95 -0.47 -15.11
CA VAL A 13 13.84 0.43 -14.74
C VAL A 13 12.58 0.12 -15.54
N ARG A 14 12.68 0.03 -16.88
CA ARG A 14 11.53 -0.32 -17.74
C ARG A 14 10.93 -1.68 -17.40
N LYS A 15 11.76 -2.69 -17.13
CA LYS A 15 11.29 -4.03 -16.75
C LYS A 15 10.49 -3.98 -15.45
N LEU A 16 10.96 -3.22 -14.46
CA LEU A 16 10.34 -3.13 -13.13
C LEU A 16 9.01 -2.37 -13.12
N HIS A 17 8.56 -1.80 -14.24
CA HIS A 17 7.17 -1.34 -14.38
C HIS A 17 6.17 -2.50 -14.48
N ASP A 18 6.62 -3.68 -14.90
CA ASP A 18 5.82 -4.90 -14.95
C ASP A 18 6.02 -5.74 -13.67
N ARG A 19 4.89 -6.15 -13.07
CA ARG A 19 4.83 -6.96 -11.85
C ARG A 19 5.66 -8.23 -11.97
N ARG A 20 5.63 -8.90 -13.13
CA ARG A 20 6.37 -10.16 -13.34
C ARG A 20 7.86 -10.01 -13.04
N TRP A 21 8.45 -8.86 -13.41
CA TRP A 21 9.86 -8.61 -13.17
C TRP A 21 10.14 -8.18 -11.74
N ARG A 22 9.23 -7.43 -11.11
CA ARG A 22 9.36 -7.09 -9.68
C ARG A 22 9.32 -8.34 -8.81
N ASP A 23 8.36 -9.24 -9.08
CA ASP A 23 8.23 -10.52 -8.36
C ASP A 23 9.45 -11.42 -8.62
N LYS A 24 9.94 -11.50 -9.87
CA LYS A 24 11.10 -12.31 -10.23
C LYS A 24 12.42 -11.82 -9.62
N LEU A 25 12.62 -10.51 -9.54
CA LEU A 25 13.90 -9.91 -9.14
C LEU A 25 13.92 -9.49 -7.67
N GLY A 26 12.77 -9.42 -7.00
CA GLY A 26 12.67 -8.86 -5.65
C GLY A 26 12.98 -7.35 -5.61
N LEU A 27 12.80 -6.65 -6.74
CA LEU A 27 13.13 -5.23 -6.89
C LEU A 27 11.91 -4.40 -7.28
N PHE A 28 11.94 -3.10 -6.99
CA PHE A 28 10.97 -2.14 -7.48
C PHE A 28 11.60 -0.78 -7.74
N VAL A 29 10.87 0.10 -8.44
CA VAL A 29 11.33 1.44 -8.82
C VAL A 29 10.51 2.49 -8.10
N ALA A 30 11.17 3.45 -7.45
CA ALA A 30 10.55 4.68 -6.99
C ALA A 30 11.04 5.86 -7.84
N GLU A 31 10.09 6.61 -8.41
CA GLU A 31 10.36 7.73 -9.32
C GLU A 31 10.03 9.05 -8.62
N GLY A 32 10.98 10.00 -8.62
CA GLY A 32 10.82 11.31 -7.99
C GLY A 32 11.56 11.46 -6.66
N GLU A 33 11.93 12.71 -6.35
CA GLU A 33 12.73 13.09 -5.18
C GLU A 33 12.02 12.68 -3.88
N ASP A 34 10.74 13.04 -3.74
CA ASP A 34 9.97 12.76 -2.53
C ASP A 34 9.95 11.28 -2.14
N LEU A 35 9.82 10.36 -3.10
CA LEU A 35 9.79 8.92 -2.80
C LEU A 35 11.18 8.38 -2.47
N VAL A 36 12.21 8.84 -3.17
CA VAL A 36 13.60 8.43 -2.90
C VAL A 36 14.06 8.97 -1.54
N ASP A 37 13.70 10.20 -1.20
CA ASP A 37 14.01 10.81 0.09
C ASP A 37 13.22 10.16 1.22
N ALA A 38 11.94 9.79 0.99
CA ALA A 38 11.16 9.04 1.97
C ALA A 38 11.78 7.65 2.27
N ALA A 39 12.30 6.96 1.25
CA ALA A 39 13.00 5.69 1.44
C ALA A 39 14.27 5.86 2.31
N ARG A 40 15.09 6.85 1.97
CA ARG A 40 16.32 7.16 2.72
C ARG A 40 16.04 7.62 4.14
N ALA A 41 15.00 8.42 4.36
CA ALA A 41 14.57 8.82 5.69
C ALA A 41 14.12 7.62 6.55
N ALA A 42 13.65 6.54 5.92
CA ALA A 42 13.35 5.27 6.57
C ALA A 42 14.58 4.34 6.70
N GLY A 43 15.77 4.79 6.29
CA GLY A 43 17.01 4.00 6.33
C GLY A 43 17.15 2.97 5.20
N ILE A 44 16.31 3.07 4.16
CA ILE A 44 16.29 2.14 3.02
C ILE A 44 17.06 2.77 1.86
N GLU A 45 18.21 2.19 1.53
CA GLU A 45 19.07 2.68 0.45
C GLU A 45 18.75 2.02 -0.89
N PRO A 46 18.78 2.77 -2.01
CA PRO A 46 18.59 2.18 -3.32
C PRO A 46 19.78 1.32 -3.73
N VAL A 47 19.51 0.21 -4.41
CA VAL A 47 20.54 -0.59 -5.08
C VAL A 47 21.10 0.10 -6.31
N GLU A 48 20.30 0.96 -6.94
CA GLU A 48 20.69 1.80 -8.06
C GLU A 48 20.01 3.17 -7.94
N LEU A 49 20.78 4.24 -8.08
CA LEU A 49 20.29 5.61 -8.09
C LEU A 49 20.64 6.26 -9.43
N LEU A 50 19.63 6.70 -10.16
CA LEU A 50 19.75 7.41 -11.41
C LEU A 50 19.31 8.86 -11.22
N VAL A 51 20.26 9.78 -11.27
CA VAL A 51 20.07 11.23 -11.21
C VAL A 51 20.24 11.83 -12.61
N ALA A 52 19.23 12.58 -13.07
CA ALA A 52 19.23 13.27 -14.36
C ALA A 52 20.29 14.37 -14.40
N GLY A 53 21.08 14.42 -15.48
CA GLY A 53 22.16 15.39 -15.67
C GLY A 53 23.47 15.05 -14.95
N GLU A 54 23.45 14.10 -14.02
CA GLU A 54 24.65 13.62 -13.31
C GLU A 54 25.04 12.22 -13.79
N SER A 55 24.14 11.26 -13.56
CA SER A 55 24.39 9.84 -13.85
C SER A 55 23.76 9.40 -15.17
N VAL A 56 22.69 10.06 -15.64
CA VAL A 56 21.90 9.73 -16.83
C VAL A 56 21.51 11.02 -17.57
N GLU A 57 21.51 11.00 -18.91
CA GLU A 57 20.95 12.11 -19.69
C GLU A 57 19.46 12.32 -19.36
N PRO A 58 19.01 13.56 -19.08
CA PRO A 58 17.63 13.82 -18.64
C PRO A 58 16.54 13.25 -19.56
N ALA A 59 16.74 13.32 -20.88
CA ALA A 59 15.80 12.78 -21.86
C ALA A 59 15.65 11.24 -21.74
N LEU A 60 16.76 10.53 -21.54
CA LEU A 60 16.75 9.07 -21.38
C LEU A 60 16.07 8.63 -20.08
N LEU A 61 16.23 9.41 -19.01
CA LEU A 61 15.54 9.13 -17.74
C LEU A 61 14.03 9.39 -17.87
N ALA A 62 13.64 10.45 -18.59
CA ALA A 62 12.25 10.76 -18.88
C ALA A 62 11.57 9.67 -19.73
N GLU A 63 12.27 9.12 -20.73
CA GLU A 63 11.76 8.02 -21.58
C GLU A 63 11.38 6.75 -20.79
N VAL A 64 12.03 6.50 -19.65
CA VAL A 64 11.79 5.30 -18.83
C VAL A 64 10.91 5.57 -17.61
N SER A 65 10.36 6.77 -17.47
CA SER A 65 9.53 7.17 -16.34
C SER A 65 8.05 6.85 -16.59
N THR A 66 7.29 6.58 -15.52
CA THR A 66 5.82 6.56 -15.56
C THR A 66 5.16 7.85 -15.09
N LEU A 67 5.97 8.84 -14.67
CA LEU A 67 5.47 10.14 -14.22
C LEU A 67 4.96 10.98 -15.40
N GLY A 68 3.99 11.85 -15.12
CA GLY A 68 3.50 12.84 -16.09
C GLY A 68 4.48 13.98 -16.39
N HIS A 69 5.59 14.04 -15.66
CA HIS A 69 6.69 14.99 -15.86
C HIS A 69 8.04 14.26 -15.78
N PRO A 70 9.12 14.81 -16.38
CA PRO A 70 10.45 14.23 -16.27
C PRO A 70 10.89 14.08 -14.80
N PRO A 71 11.32 12.87 -14.35
CA PRO A 71 11.86 12.69 -13.01
C PRO A 71 13.28 13.28 -12.96
N ARG A 72 13.64 13.87 -11.82
CA ARG A 72 15.03 14.27 -11.52
C ARG A 72 15.84 13.10 -10.96
N VAL A 73 15.18 12.17 -10.29
CA VAL A 73 15.79 10.99 -9.69
C VAL A 73 14.88 9.77 -9.84
N VAL A 74 15.49 8.61 -10.06
CA VAL A 74 14.86 7.30 -10.02
C VAL A 74 15.72 6.38 -9.16
N GLY A 75 15.12 5.74 -8.16
CA GLY A 75 15.77 4.75 -7.31
C GLY A 75 15.22 3.35 -7.58
N VAL A 76 16.10 2.34 -7.61
CA VAL A 76 15.73 0.93 -7.57
C VAL A 76 15.99 0.41 -6.16
N PHE A 77 15.02 -0.30 -5.58
CA PHE A 77 15.06 -0.76 -4.18
C PHE A 77 14.74 -2.25 -4.10
N ARG A 78 15.17 -2.92 -3.02
CA ARG A 78 14.77 -4.31 -2.76
C ARG A 78 13.45 -4.33 -2.00
N ARG A 79 12.59 -5.29 -2.32
CA ARG A 79 11.37 -5.54 -1.56
C ARG A 79 11.63 -6.05 -0.15
N ASP A 80 12.70 -6.81 0.02
CA ASP A 80 13.10 -7.37 1.32
C ASP A 80 13.58 -6.30 2.30
N ASP A 81 13.91 -5.10 1.81
CA ASP A 81 14.27 -3.95 2.65
C ASP A 81 13.02 -3.21 3.18
N LEU A 82 11.80 -3.54 2.70
CA LEU A 82 10.56 -2.95 3.22
C LEU A 82 10.21 -3.51 4.61
N PRO A 83 9.51 -2.74 5.46
CA PRO A 83 9.12 -3.21 6.78
C PRO A 83 8.20 -4.45 6.72
N GLN A 84 8.55 -5.52 7.44
CA GLN A 84 7.77 -6.78 7.48
C GLN A 84 7.53 -7.32 8.90
N GLU A 85 8.43 -7.07 9.85
CA GLU A 85 8.43 -7.77 11.14
C GLU A 85 7.57 -7.11 12.22
N SER A 86 7.44 -5.78 12.23
CA SER A 86 6.65 -5.12 13.26
C SER A 86 5.17 -5.31 12.99
N ARG A 87 4.44 -5.78 14.00
CA ARG A 87 3.00 -6.02 13.92
C ARG A 87 2.31 -5.18 14.99
N PRO A 88 1.97 -3.91 14.67
CA PRO A 88 1.19 -3.09 15.57
C PRO A 88 -0.14 -3.77 15.93
N ASP A 89 -0.75 -3.35 17.04
CA ASP A 89 -2.07 -3.83 17.48
C ASP A 89 -3.22 -3.36 16.56
N ALA A 90 -2.92 -2.72 15.43
CA ALA A 90 -3.91 -2.25 14.46
C ALA A 90 -3.45 -2.65 13.06
N GLY A 91 -4.38 -3.06 12.21
CA GLY A 91 -4.06 -3.30 10.81
C GLY A 91 -5.26 -3.34 9.88
N LEU A 92 -4.94 -3.37 8.60
CA LEU A 92 -5.87 -3.54 7.49
C LEU A 92 -5.50 -4.84 6.77
N ALA A 93 -6.45 -5.75 6.56
CA ALA A 93 -6.27 -6.92 5.72
C ALA A 93 -7.06 -6.76 4.43
N LEU A 94 -6.34 -6.74 3.31
CA LEU A 94 -6.87 -6.42 1.98
C LEU A 94 -7.08 -7.71 1.20
N TRP A 95 -8.34 -8.08 0.99
CA TRP A 95 -8.71 -9.26 0.23
C TRP A 95 -8.91 -8.92 -1.24
N ARG A 96 -8.00 -9.42 -2.09
CA ARG A 96 -8.03 -9.34 -3.55
C ARG A 96 -8.29 -7.93 -4.07
N LEU A 97 -7.73 -6.93 -3.39
CA LEU A 97 -7.96 -5.53 -3.73
C LEU A 97 -7.27 -5.19 -5.05
N SER A 98 -8.04 -4.82 -6.07
CA SER A 98 -7.55 -4.83 -7.45
C SER A 98 -6.94 -3.50 -7.92
N ASP A 99 -7.34 -2.38 -7.33
CA ASP A 99 -6.79 -1.07 -7.68
C ASP A 99 -5.52 -0.74 -6.86
N PRO A 100 -4.35 -0.56 -7.51
CA PRO A 100 -3.13 -0.19 -6.79
C PRO A 100 -3.21 1.21 -6.14
N GLY A 101 -4.06 2.09 -6.66
CA GLY A 101 -4.29 3.40 -6.05
C GLY A 101 -4.89 3.26 -4.66
N ASN A 102 -5.95 2.45 -4.52
CA ASN A 102 -6.58 2.12 -3.24
C ASN A 102 -5.58 1.45 -2.28
N VAL A 103 -4.76 0.49 -2.75
CA VAL A 103 -3.72 -0.14 -1.92
C VAL A 103 -2.78 0.92 -1.34
N GLY A 104 -2.21 1.80 -2.18
CA GLY A 104 -1.30 2.83 -1.69
C GLY A 104 -1.98 3.86 -0.79
N THR A 105 -3.23 4.26 -1.07
CA THR A 105 -3.99 5.15 -0.17
C THR A 105 -4.23 4.51 1.19
N LEU A 106 -4.55 3.21 1.25
CA LEU A 106 -4.73 2.49 2.52
C LEU A 106 -3.42 2.37 3.30
N ILE A 107 -2.29 2.15 2.63
CA ILE A 107 -0.96 2.20 3.25
C ILE A 107 -0.69 3.59 3.82
N ARG A 108 -1.01 4.65 3.08
CA ARG A 108 -0.89 6.03 3.58
C ARG A 108 -1.81 6.31 4.78
N SER A 109 -3.04 5.80 4.75
CA SER A 109 -3.98 5.92 5.88
C SER A 109 -3.49 5.16 7.11
N ALA A 110 -2.89 3.98 6.92
CA ALA A 110 -2.25 3.22 7.98
C ALA A 110 -1.19 4.07 8.68
N ASP A 111 -0.20 4.58 7.92
CA ASP A 111 0.87 5.45 8.45
C ASP A 111 0.35 6.72 9.16
N ALA A 112 -0.67 7.37 8.58
CA ALA A 112 -1.17 8.65 9.09
C ALA A 112 -2.06 8.54 10.33
N LEU A 113 -2.79 7.43 10.49
CA LEU A 113 -3.80 7.27 11.53
C LEU A 113 -3.33 6.43 12.72
N GLY A 114 -2.19 5.76 12.62
CA GLY A 114 -1.51 5.16 13.77
C GLY A 114 -0.34 4.27 13.35
N PRO A 115 0.38 3.64 14.29
CA PRO A 115 1.17 2.48 13.92
C PRO A 115 0.18 1.38 13.53
N ALA A 116 0.09 1.10 12.24
CA ALA A 116 -0.74 0.03 11.70
C ALA A 116 0.01 -0.72 10.60
N PHE A 117 -0.25 -2.02 10.46
CA PHE A 117 0.24 -2.82 9.34
C PHE A 117 -0.81 -2.91 8.22
N VAL A 118 -0.36 -3.33 7.03
CA VAL A 118 -1.24 -3.71 5.92
C VAL A 118 -0.93 -5.13 5.49
N ALA A 119 -1.91 -6.01 5.61
CA ALA A 119 -1.86 -7.38 5.14
C ALA A 119 -2.51 -7.50 3.76
N LEU A 120 -1.88 -8.21 2.81
CA LEU A 120 -2.41 -8.36 1.45
C LEU A 120 -2.62 -9.82 1.10
N SER A 121 -3.77 -10.13 0.49
CA SER A 121 -4.02 -11.48 -0.01
C SER A 121 -3.38 -11.68 -1.38
N ASP A 122 -3.17 -12.94 -1.74
CA ASP A 122 -2.91 -13.31 -3.14
C ASP A 122 -4.00 -12.75 -4.05
N GLY A 123 -3.57 -12.30 -5.24
CA GLY A 123 -4.43 -11.62 -6.20
C GLY A 123 -4.64 -10.12 -5.95
N SER A 124 -4.21 -9.58 -4.80
CA SER A 124 -4.23 -8.13 -4.60
C SER A 124 -3.24 -7.42 -5.53
N ALA A 125 -3.52 -6.14 -5.78
CA ALA A 125 -2.63 -5.24 -6.49
C ALA A 125 -1.31 -5.09 -5.73
N ASP A 126 -0.24 -5.01 -6.52
CA ASP A 126 1.12 -4.96 -5.99
C ASP A 126 1.39 -3.59 -5.32
N PRO A 127 1.74 -3.56 -4.02
CA PRO A 127 2.00 -2.33 -3.27
C PRO A 127 3.26 -1.60 -3.76
N THR A 128 4.12 -2.28 -4.51
CA THR A 128 5.35 -1.72 -5.11
C THR A 128 5.18 -1.31 -6.57
N SER A 129 3.96 -1.35 -7.10
CA SER A 129 3.67 -0.80 -8.43
C SER A 129 3.81 0.73 -8.45
N PRO A 130 4.16 1.35 -9.60
CA PRO A 130 4.33 2.80 -9.67
C PRO A 130 3.11 3.60 -9.19
N LYS A 131 1.89 3.11 -9.45
CA LYS A 131 0.65 3.76 -9.00
C LYS A 131 0.48 3.67 -7.48
N ALA A 132 0.71 2.50 -6.88
CA ALA A 132 0.60 2.32 -5.42
C ALA A 132 1.67 3.10 -4.66
N LEU A 133 2.91 3.11 -5.15
CA LEU A 133 4.00 3.92 -4.59
C LEU A 133 3.62 5.39 -4.53
N ARG A 134 3.11 5.95 -5.65
CA ARG A 134 2.65 7.34 -5.69
C ARG A 134 1.51 7.62 -4.73
N SER A 135 0.46 6.79 -4.69
CA SER A 135 -0.67 7.03 -3.77
C SER A 135 -0.27 6.85 -2.30
N SER A 136 0.74 6.03 -2.01
CA SER A 136 1.29 5.87 -0.66
C SER A 136 2.03 7.10 -0.14
N MET A 137 2.54 7.97 -1.02
CA MET A 137 3.33 9.15 -0.64
C MET A 137 4.50 8.80 0.31
N GLY A 138 5.20 7.70 0.04
CA GLY A 138 6.33 7.24 0.83
C GLY A 138 5.98 6.50 2.13
N ALA A 139 4.69 6.33 2.46
CA ALA A 139 4.26 5.53 3.60
C ALA A 139 4.65 4.04 3.49
N LEU A 140 4.82 3.53 2.26
CA LEU A 140 5.28 2.16 1.98
C LEU A 140 6.59 1.82 2.73
N PHE A 141 7.47 2.80 2.92
CA PHE A 141 8.77 2.59 3.56
C PHE A 141 8.69 2.54 5.10
N ARG A 142 7.52 2.79 5.69
CA ARG A 142 7.31 2.84 7.16
C ARG A 142 6.26 1.85 7.66
N VAL A 143 5.30 1.50 6.81
CA VAL A 143 4.18 0.63 7.15
C VAL A 143 4.56 -0.83 6.93
N PRO A 144 4.43 -1.70 7.96
CA PRO A 144 4.68 -3.13 7.82
C PRO A 144 3.71 -3.78 6.84
N LEU A 145 4.25 -4.55 5.89
CA LEU A 145 3.50 -5.35 4.95
C LEU A 145 3.62 -6.83 5.30
N VAL A 146 2.47 -7.51 5.41
CA VAL A 146 2.42 -8.95 5.74
C VAL A 146 1.46 -9.70 4.80
N GLY A 147 1.52 -11.03 4.80
CA GLY A 147 0.52 -11.85 4.12
C GLY A 147 -0.85 -11.72 4.80
N PHE A 148 -1.94 -11.84 4.04
CA PHE A 148 -3.31 -11.78 4.56
C PHE A 148 -3.54 -12.75 5.73
N ASP A 149 -3.07 -13.98 5.59
CA ASP A 149 -3.25 -15.02 6.61
C ASP A 149 -2.38 -14.77 7.86
N ASP A 150 -1.32 -13.98 7.73
CA ASP A 150 -0.44 -13.58 8.82
C ASP A 150 -0.98 -12.38 9.61
N ALA A 151 -2.11 -11.79 9.22
CA ALA A 151 -2.68 -10.64 9.91
C ALA A 151 -3.05 -11.00 11.37
N PRO A 152 -2.43 -10.37 12.40
CA PRO A 152 -2.68 -10.67 13.81
C PRO A 152 -3.99 -10.07 14.33
N GLY A 153 -4.38 -10.47 15.53
CA GLY A 153 -5.49 -9.85 16.27
C GLY A 153 -6.87 -10.25 15.77
N ARG A 154 -7.89 -9.64 16.39
CA ARG A 154 -9.30 -9.90 16.07
C ARG A 154 -9.63 -9.39 14.67
N ARG A 155 -10.22 -10.23 13.82
CA ARG A 155 -10.62 -9.90 12.46
C ARG A 155 -12.03 -9.32 12.42
N VAL A 156 -12.15 -8.08 11.98
CA VAL A 156 -13.42 -7.36 11.84
C VAL A 156 -13.67 -7.09 10.37
N ALA A 157 -14.61 -7.79 9.77
CA ALA A 157 -15.00 -7.57 8.37
C ALA A 157 -15.75 -6.23 8.22
N LEU A 158 -15.22 -5.33 7.39
CA LEU A 158 -15.95 -4.13 6.98
C LEU A 158 -16.91 -4.49 5.85
N VAL A 159 -18.19 -4.56 6.17
CA VAL A 159 -19.28 -4.90 5.23
C VAL A 159 -20.22 -3.72 5.05
N VAL A 160 -20.77 -3.59 3.84
CA VAL A 160 -21.69 -2.50 3.49
C VAL A 160 -23.00 -2.58 4.29
N HIS A 161 -23.47 -3.79 4.58
CA HIS A 161 -24.73 -4.04 5.29
C HIS A 161 -24.61 -5.23 6.26
N GLY A 162 -25.47 -5.25 7.28
CA GLY A 162 -25.62 -6.38 8.19
C GLY A 162 -24.52 -6.53 9.24
N GLY A 163 -23.58 -5.58 9.31
CA GLY A 163 -22.64 -5.46 10.42
C GLY A 163 -23.17 -4.56 11.53
N VAL A 164 -22.58 -4.70 12.72
CA VAL A 164 -22.79 -3.75 13.83
C VAL A 164 -22.21 -2.39 13.41
N PRO A 165 -22.87 -1.25 13.72
CA PRO A 165 -22.29 0.05 13.42
C PRO A 165 -20.85 0.15 13.98
N LEU A 166 -19.89 0.55 13.15
CA LEU A 166 -18.47 0.62 13.54
C LEU A 166 -18.26 1.47 14.82
N SER A 167 -19.08 2.51 15.00
CA SER A 167 -19.09 3.37 16.19
C SER A 167 -19.56 2.70 17.48
N GLU A 168 -20.22 1.54 17.39
CA GLU A 168 -20.75 0.77 18.52
C GLU A 168 -19.90 -0.47 18.82
N LEU A 169 -18.97 -0.82 17.94
CA LEU A 169 -18.13 -2.00 18.07
C LEU A 169 -17.12 -1.85 19.22
N GLU A 170 -16.92 -2.88 20.04
CA GLU A 170 -15.87 -2.85 21.06
C GLU A 170 -14.49 -3.09 20.42
N LEU A 171 -13.66 -2.05 20.38
CA LEU A 171 -12.35 -2.03 19.72
C LEU A 171 -11.18 -2.09 20.73
N SER A 172 -11.20 -3.11 21.60
CA SER A 172 -10.14 -3.36 22.58
C SER A 172 -9.10 -4.35 22.06
N GLY A 173 -7.84 -4.16 22.46
CA GLY A 173 -6.72 -5.02 22.07
C GLY A 173 -6.33 -4.94 20.58
N PRO A 174 -5.60 -5.95 20.07
CA PRO A 174 -5.21 -6.03 18.66
C PRO A 174 -6.38 -6.26 17.71
N VAL A 175 -6.54 -5.40 16.70
CA VAL A 175 -7.66 -5.42 15.73
C VAL A 175 -7.14 -5.32 14.30
N THR A 176 -7.69 -6.17 13.44
CA THR A 176 -7.50 -6.15 11.99
C THR A 176 -8.82 -5.92 11.29
N PHE A 177 -8.94 -4.82 10.57
CA PHE A 177 -10.10 -4.58 9.71
C PHE A 177 -9.89 -5.27 8.36
N VAL A 178 -10.82 -6.15 7.99
CA VAL A 178 -10.77 -6.91 6.74
C VAL A 178 -11.61 -6.18 5.69
N LEU A 179 -11.00 -5.88 4.55
CA LEU A 179 -11.62 -5.15 3.43
C LEU A 179 -11.64 -6.01 2.18
N GLY A 180 -12.78 -6.01 1.50
CA GLY A 180 -12.99 -6.80 0.29
C GLY A 180 -12.64 -6.09 -1.01
N ALA A 181 -12.80 -6.82 -2.11
CA ALA A 181 -12.67 -6.28 -3.46
C ALA A 181 -13.72 -5.20 -3.75
N GLU A 182 -13.41 -4.25 -4.62
CA GLU A 182 -14.23 -3.05 -4.82
C GLU A 182 -15.66 -3.32 -5.30
N ARG A 183 -15.91 -4.43 -6.01
CA ARG A 183 -17.21 -4.78 -6.57
C ARG A 183 -17.83 -5.97 -5.87
N GLU A 184 -17.03 -7.00 -5.64
CA GLU A 184 -17.48 -8.29 -5.12
C GLU A 184 -17.52 -8.32 -3.58
N GLY A 185 -16.84 -7.38 -2.90
CA GLY A 185 -16.73 -7.37 -1.46
C GLY A 185 -15.93 -8.55 -0.92
N LEU A 186 -16.31 -9.04 0.26
CA LEU A 186 -15.70 -10.21 0.91
C LEU A 186 -16.53 -11.46 0.61
N PRO A 187 -15.90 -12.56 0.15
CA PRO A 187 -16.61 -13.82 -0.05
C PRO A 187 -16.98 -14.46 1.30
N ASP A 188 -17.98 -15.33 1.30
CA ASP A 188 -18.50 -15.99 2.51
C ASP A 188 -17.42 -16.76 3.28
N GLU A 189 -16.45 -17.34 2.59
CA GLU A 189 -15.30 -18.02 3.21
C GLU A 189 -14.48 -17.07 4.09
N VAL A 190 -14.14 -15.87 3.60
CA VAL A 190 -13.40 -14.86 4.36
C VAL A 190 -14.27 -14.26 5.47
N LEU A 191 -15.57 -14.07 5.21
CA LEU A 191 -16.50 -13.58 6.23
C LEU A 191 -16.70 -14.56 7.37
N SER A 192 -16.54 -15.87 7.12
CA SER A 192 -16.66 -16.93 8.13
C SER A 192 -15.42 -17.00 9.02
N ASP A 193 -14.26 -16.56 8.52
CA ASP A 193 -13.01 -16.46 9.27
C ASP A 193 -12.86 -15.14 10.06
N CYS A 194 -13.85 -14.26 9.97
CA CYS A 194 -13.89 -13.01 10.75
C CYS A 194 -14.67 -13.20 12.04
N ASP A 195 -14.15 -12.66 13.14
CA ASP A 195 -14.79 -12.71 14.45
C ASP A 195 -16.09 -11.89 14.48
N GLU A 196 -16.09 -10.75 13.78
CA GLU A 196 -17.21 -9.81 13.75
C GLU A 196 -17.36 -9.12 12.39
N ARG A 197 -18.55 -8.58 12.16
CA ARG A 197 -18.88 -7.76 10.98
C ARG A 197 -19.26 -6.36 11.43
N ALA A 198 -18.64 -5.37 10.82
CA ALA A 198 -18.87 -3.97 11.09
C ALA A 198 -19.39 -3.24 9.84
N THR A 199 -20.28 -2.28 10.03
CA THR A 199 -20.78 -1.42 8.95
C THR A 199 -20.55 0.04 9.29
N ILE A 200 -20.12 0.84 8.31
CA ILE A 200 -20.08 2.30 8.41
C ILE A 200 -21.46 2.81 7.97
N PRO A 201 -22.26 3.43 8.85
CA PRO A 201 -23.57 3.95 8.47
C PRO A 201 -23.44 5.00 7.37
N LEU A 202 -24.17 4.81 6.27
CA LEU A 202 -24.18 5.73 5.13
C LEU A 202 -25.49 6.52 5.05
N ALA A 203 -25.47 7.62 4.29
CA ALA A 203 -26.69 8.33 3.96
C ALA A 203 -27.65 7.42 3.17
N PRO A 204 -28.99 7.62 3.28
CA PRO A 204 -29.97 6.68 2.71
C PRO A 204 -29.83 6.35 1.22
N ASN A 205 -29.25 7.25 0.42
CA ASN A 205 -29.10 7.08 -1.03
C ASN A 205 -27.68 6.64 -1.45
N ALA A 206 -26.79 6.40 -0.49
CA ALA A 206 -25.41 5.96 -0.78
C ALA A 206 -25.34 4.44 -0.73
N GLU A 207 -24.93 3.82 -1.85
CA GLU A 207 -24.82 2.37 -1.96
C GLU A 207 -23.56 1.83 -1.28
N SER A 208 -22.42 2.53 -1.41
CA SER A 208 -21.15 2.12 -0.83
C SER A 208 -20.18 3.29 -0.70
N LEU A 209 -19.07 3.06 0.01
CA LEU A 209 -17.91 3.94 0.03
C LEU A 209 -16.77 3.31 -0.77
N ASN A 210 -15.88 4.15 -1.28
CA ASN A 210 -14.57 3.67 -1.73
C ASN A 210 -13.86 2.93 -0.57
N VAL A 211 -13.29 1.76 -0.87
CA VAL A 211 -12.64 0.89 0.12
C VAL A 211 -11.51 1.58 0.89
N ALA A 212 -10.76 2.48 0.25
CA ALA A 212 -9.72 3.26 0.94
C ALA A 212 -10.32 4.25 1.95
N ALA A 213 -11.46 4.87 1.62
CA ALA A 213 -12.19 5.72 2.55
C ALA A 213 -12.76 4.91 3.73
N ALA A 214 -13.31 3.72 3.47
CA ALA A 214 -13.81 2.84 4.52
C ALA A 214 -12.70 2.42 5.50
N GLY A 215 -11.54 1.99 4.98
CA GLY A 215 -10.38 1.64 5.81
C GLY A 215 -9.83 2.83 6.60
N ALA A 216 -9.79 4.02 6.00
CA ALA A 216 -9.39 5.24 6.69
C ALA A 216 -10.35 5.59 7.85
N ILE A 217 -11.67 5.46 7.66
CA ILE A 217 -12.67 5.68 8.72
C ILE A 217 -12.48 4.66 9.85
N ALA A 218 -12.24 3.39 9.52
CA ALA A 218 -12.00 2.34 10.52
C ALA A 218 -10.74 2.60 11.37
N LEU A 219 -9.63 2.94 10.73
CA LEU A 219 -8.40 3.31 11.43
C LEU A 219 -8.57 4.58 12.27
N TYR A 220 -9.28 5.58 11.74
CA TYR A 220 -9.56 6.81 12.48
C TYR A 220 -10.38 6.53 13.73
N GLU A 221 -11.44 5.72 13.62
CA GLU A 221 -12.29 5.36 14.76
C GLU A 221 -11.50 4.60 15.84
N LEU A 222 -10.65 3.65 15.44
CA LEU A 222 -9.76 2.95 16.36
C LEU A 222 -8.77 3.92 17.04
N SER A 223 -8.12 4.80 16.27
CA SER A 223 -7.16 5.79 16.78
C SER A 223 -7.81 6.77 17.74
N ARG A 224 -9.03 7.22 17.44
CA ARG A 224 -9.83 8.12 18.27
C ARG A 224 -10.09 7.50 19.64
N ARG A 225 -10.44 6.22 19.69
CA ARG A 225 -10.74 5.50 20.94
C ARG A 225 -9.50 5.14 21.76
N ARG A 226 -8.36 4.91 21.12
CA ARG A 226 -7.10 4.65 21.84
C ARG A 226 -6.49 5.90 22.47
N LYS A 227 -6.87 7.09 21.99
CA LYS A 227 -6.41 8.38 22.51
C LYS A 227 -7.33 8.96 23.60
N GLY A 228 -8.56 8.47 23.72
CA GLY A 228 -9.53 8.87 24.75
C GLY A 228 -9.50 7.91 25.93
#